data_AF-Q028P7-F1
#
_entry.id   AF-Q028P7-F1
#
_cell.length_a   1.000
_cell.length_b   1.000
_cell.length_c   1.000
_cell.angle_alpha   90.00
_cell.angle_beta   90.00
_cell.angle_gamma   90.00
#
_symmetry.space_group_name_H-M   'P 1'
#
loop_
_entity.id
_entity.type
_entity.pdbx_description
1 polymer ?
#
loop_
_entity_poly.entity_id
_entity_poly.type
_entity_poly.pdbx_seq_one_letter_code
_entity_poly.pdbx_strand_id
1 'polypeptide(L)'
;MISVQIAWFPGWKATIGGRAIPVVPDGIGFVVLRPDCQGECEVTLIWSGRADYMISAIVSLIALGITAVMLWRRSTNRDRKEA
;
A
#
# COMPACT_ATOMS: atom_id res chain seq x y z
N MET A 1 -9.15 3.74 -26.09
CA MET A 1 -8.12 3.67 -25.04
C MET A 1 -7.85 5.09 -24.56
N ILE A 2 -7.55 5.26 -23.28
CA ILE A 2 -7.22 6.57 -22.70
C ILE A 2 -5.84 6.46 -22.05
N SER A 3 -4.92 7.35 -22.45
CA SER A 3 -3.61 7.51 -21.80
C SER A 3 -3.67 8.73 -20.90
N VAL A 4 -3.29 8.55 -19.63
CA VAL A 4 -3.26 9.61 -18.62
C VAL A 4 -1.80 9.95 -18.37
N GLN A 5 -1.45 11.24 -18.44
CA GLN A 5 -0.07 11.72 -18.23
C GLN A 5 0.33 11.76 -16.74
N ILE A 6 0.08 10.65 -16.04
CA ILE A 6 0.49 10.41 -14.66
C ILE A 6 1.21 9.07 -14.60
N ALA A 7 2.29 9.01 -13.82
CA ALA A 7 3.10 7.81 -13.73
C ALA A 7 2.33 6.64 -13.08
N TRP A 8 2.53 5.44 -13.61
CA TRP A 8 1.97 4.22 -13.05
C TRP A 8 2.80 3.76 -11.84
N PHE A 9 2.12 3.54 -10.72
CA PHE A 9 2.66 2.89 -9.53
C PHE A 9 1.66 1.83 -9.03
N PRO A 10 2.12 0.79 -8.32
CA PRO A 10 1.20 -0.15 -7.67
C PRO A 10 0.23 0.59 -6.74
N GLY A 11 -1.06 0.28 -6.83
CA GLY A 11 -2.11 0.89 -6.01
C GLY A 11 -3.12 1.76 -6.75
N TRP A 12 -2.92 2.03 -8.04
CA TRP A 12 -3.97 2.65 -8.87
C TRP A 12 -5.18 1.73 -9.05
N LYS A 13 -6.37 2.29 -8.91
CA LYS A 13 -7.65 1.63 -9.13
C LYS A 13 -8.52 2.53 -10.00
N ALA A 14 -9.20 1.95 -10.98
CA ALA A 14 -10.15 2.66 -11.81
C ALA A 14 -11.51 1.96 -11.83
N THR A 15 -12.58 2.75 -11.87
CA THR A 15 -13.95 2.24 -12.01
C THR A 15 -14.75 3.04 -13.04
N ILE A 16 -15.76 2.39 -13.63
CA ILE A 16 -16.79 3.01 -14.47
C ILE A 16 -18.14 2.54 -13.93
N GLY A 17 -18.99 3.47 -13.49
CA GLY A 17 -20.29 3.13 -12.90
C GLY A 17 -20.17 2.12 -11.73
N GLY A 18 -19.09 2.20 -10.96
CA GLY A 18 -18.79 1.27 -9.85
C GLY A 18 -18.15 -0.06 -10.24
N ARG A 19 -17.99 -0.37 -11.54
CA ARG A 19 -17.30 -1.59 -11.99
C ARG A 19 -15.82 -1.33 -12.19
N ALA A 20 -14.97 -2.21 -11.63
CA ALA A 20 -13.51 -2.09 -11.76
C ALA A 20 -13.06 -2.31 -13.21
N ILE A 21 -12.12 -1.48 -13.66
CA ILE A 21 -11.46 -1.61 -14.97
C ILE A 21 -9.94 -1.75 -14.79
N PRO A 22 -9.24 -2.42 -15.72
CA PRO A 22 -7.80 -2.60 -15.62
C PRO A 22 -7.04 -1.28 -15.76
N VAL A 23 -6.06 -1.09 -14.87
CA VAL A 23 -5.10 0.02 -14.89
C VAL A 23 -3.70 -0.55 -15.14
N VAL A 24 -3.12 -0.26 -16.29
CA VAL A 24 -1.82 -0.81 -16.69
C VAL A 24 -0.83 0.30 -17.04
N PRO A 25 0.48 0.07 -16.93
CA PRO A 25 1.47 0.98 -17.48
C PRO A 25 1.48 0.90 -19.02
N ASP A 26 1.79 2.01 -19.69
CA ASP A 26 2.25 1.99 -21.08
C ASP A 26 3.72 1.54 -21.19
N GLY A 27 4.28 1.62 -22.39
CA GLY A 27 5.67 1.24 -22.67
C GLY A 27 6.73 2.14 -22.01
N ILE A 28 6.35 3.28 -21.43
CA ILE A 28 7.28 4.24 -20.80
C ILE A 28 6.91 4.54 -19.34
N GLY A 29 5.86 3.91 -18.80
CA GLY A 29 5.49 3.97 -17.39
C GLY A 29 4.34 4.92 -17.03
N PHE A 30 3.55 5.41 -17.98
CA PHE A 30 2.32 6.17 -17.68
C PHE A 30 1.09 5.28 -17.55
N VAL A 31 0.07 5.77 -16.84
CA VAL A 31 -1.20 5.06 -16.67
C VAL A 31 -1.97 4.98 -17.99
N VAL A 32 -2.39 3.77 -18.34
CA VAL A 32 -3.31 3.49 -19.45
C VAL A 32 -4.56 2.79 -18.94
N LEU A 33 -5.70 3.30 -19.38
CA LEU A 33 -7.02 2.76 -19.10
C LEU A 33 -7.64 2.22 -20.41
N ARG A 34 -8.23 1.03 -20.31
CA ARG A 34 -9.03 0.42 -21.39
C ARG A 34 -10.50 0.37 -20.97
N PRO A 35 -11.24 1.48 -21.11
CA PRO A 35 -12.68 1.49 -20.86
C PRO A 35 -13.41 0.66 -21.93
N ASP A 36 -14.32 -0.19 -21.50
CA ASP A 36 -15.22 -0.96 -22.39
C ASP A 36 -16.62 -0.36 -22.30
N CYS A 37 -16.77 0.83 -22.89
CA CYS A 37 -18.06 1.50 -22.93
C CYS A 37 -18.19 2.33 -24.22
N GLN A 38 -19.43 2.53 -24.66
CA GLN A 38 -19.78 3.31 -25.84
C GLN A 38 -20.51 4.58 -25.40
N GLY A 39 -20.02 5.75 -25.80
CA GLY A 39 -20.59 7.06 -25.44
C GLY A 39 -19.86 7.76 -24.29
N GLU A 40 -20.56 8.68 -23.61
CA GLU A 40 -20.02 9.40 -22.47
C GLU A 40 -19.96 8.48 -21.24
N CYS A 41 -18.75 8.24 -20.75
CA CYS A 41 -18.51 7.44 -19.55
C CYS A 41 -17.59 8.19 -18.61
N GLU A 42 -17.98 8.23 -17.34
CA GLU A 42 -17.12 8.77 -16.30
C GLU A 42 -16.19 7.68 -15.76
N VAL A 43 -14.90 8.00 -15.72
CA VAL A 43 -13.86 7.11 -15.21
C VAL A 43 -13.37 7.68 -13.89
N THR A 44 -13.65 6.99 -12.79
CA THR A 44 -13.10 7.34 -11.49
C THR A 44 -11.74 6.66 -11.33
N LEU A 45 -10.67 7.44 -11.21
CA LEU A 45 -9.31 6.97 -11.02
C LEU A 45 -8.80 7.39 -9.63
N ILE A 46 -8.44 6.42 -8.79
CA ILE A 46 -8.03 6.66 -7.40
C ILE A 46 -6.74 5.89 -7.13
N TRP A 47 -5.78 6.55 -6.48
CA TRP A 47 -4.61 5.87 -5.93
C TRP A 47 -4.89 5.49 -4.48
N SER A 48 -5.00 4.19 -4.19
CA SER A 48 -5.29 3.69 -2.84
C SER A 48 -4.04 3.41 -2.00
N GLY A 49 -2.87 3.87 -2.44
CA GLY A 49 -1.59 3.53 -1.82
C GLY A 49 -1.13 2.10 -2.11
N ARG A 50 0.07 1.78 -1.64
CA ARG A 50 0.64 0.43 -1.73
C ARG A 50 0.20 -0.40 -0.51
N ALA A 51 0.00 -1.70 -0.72
CA ALA A 51 -0.37 -2.63 0.36
C ALA A 51 0.77 -2.87 1.39
N ASP A 52 1.97 -2.38 1.13
CA ASP A 52 3.17 -2.58 1.96
C ASP A 52 3.18 -1.75 3.25
N TYR A 53 2.30 -0.76 3.39
CA TYR A 53 2.11 -0.03 4.65
C TYR A 53 1.71 -0.94 5.82
N MET A 54 0.87 -1.95 5.57
CA MET A 54 0.47 -2.89 6.62
C MET A 54 1.63 -3.79 7.05
N ILE A 55 2.42 -4.27 6.09
CA ILE A 55 3.54 -5.18 6.36
C ILE A 55 4.63 -4.45 7.15
N SER A 56 5.00 -3.24 6.72
CA SER A 56 5.99 -2.41 7.41
C SER A 56 5.54 -2.04 8.83
N ALA A 57 4.25 -1.74 9.04
CA ALA A 57 3.69 -1.51 10.36
C ALA A 57 3.82 -2.76 11.26
N ILE A 58 3.48 -3.94 10.76
CA ILE A 58 3.61 -5.20 11.51
C ILE A 58 5.07 -5.47 11.90
N VAL A 59 6.00 -5.34 10.95
CA VAL A 59 7.44 -5.53 11.22
C VAL A 59 7.92 -4.56 12.30
N SER A 60 7.49 -3.30 12.23
CA SER A 60 7.86 -2.28 13.22
C SER A 60 7.31 -2.62 14.62
N LEU A 61 6.05 -3.06 14.71
CA LEU A 61 5.44 -3.48 15.97
C LEU A 61 6.15 -4.71 16.57
N ILE A 62 6.54 -5.68 15.76
CA ILE A 62 7.31 -6.85 16.20
C ILE A 62 8.67 -6.41 16.76
N ALA A 63 9.38 -5.53 16.06
CA ALA A 63 10.69 -5.03 16.51
C ALA A 63 10.58 -4.29 17.85
N LEU A 64 9.56 -3.45 18.01
CA LEU A 64 9.27 -2.77 19.27
C LEU A 64 8.93 -3.76 20.40
N GLY A 65 8.11 -4.77 20.10
CA GLY A 65 7.77 -5.84 21.06
C GLY A 65 9.00 -6.61 21.56
N ILE A 66 9.87 -7.02 20.63
CA ILE A 66 11.13 -7.71 20.99
C ILE A 66 11.99 -6.82 21.90
N THR A 67 12.16 -5.56 21.53
CA THR A 67 12.97 -4.60 22.30
C THR A 67 12.40 -4.40 23.70
N ALA A 68 11.08 -4.24 23.82
CA ALA A 68 10.41 -4.11 25.11
C ALA A 68 10.61 -5.35 26.00
N VAL A 69 10.49 -6.56 25.43
CA VAL A 69 10.75 -7.82 26.15
C VAL A 69 12.21 -7.91 26.60
N MET A 70 13.17 -7.52 25.76
CA MET A 70 14.59 -7.52 26.13
C MET A 70 14.89 -6.55 27.28
N LEU A 71 14.32 -5.34 27.24
CA LEU A 71 14.46 -4.36 28.32
C LEU A 71 13.81 -4.84 29.62
N TRP A 72 12.62 -5.43 29.54
CA TRP A 72 11.95 -6.01 30.69
C TRP A 72 12.81 -7.10 31.34
N ARG A 73 13.30 -8.07 30.54
CA ARG A 73 14.17 -9.16 31.02
C ARG A 73 15.47 -8.64 31.62
N ARG A 74 16.02 -7.55 31.09
CA ARG A 74 17.22 -6.91 31.65
C ARG A 74 16.94 -6.25 33.00
N SER A 75 15.80 -5.57 33.14
CA SER A 75 15.42 -4.93 34.41
C SER A 75 15.22 -5.97 35.53
N THR A 76 14.41 -7.01 35.29
CA THR A 76 14.15 -8.06 36.28
C THR A 76 15.40 -8.84 36.68
N ASN A 77 16.32 -9.04 35.73
CA ASN A 77 17.58 -9.72 36.02
C ASN A 77 18.58 -8.82 36.76
N ARG A 78 18.43 -7.48 36.68
CA ARG A 78 19.19 -6.54 37.51
C ARG A 78 18.65 -6.54 38.94
N ASP A 79 17.33 -6.43 39.11
CA ASP A 79 16.70 -6.43 40.43
C ASP A 79 17.00 -7.72 41.21
N ARG A 80 17.06 -8.87 40.52
CA ARG A 80 17.47 -10.16 41.12
C ARG A 80 18.91 -10.17 41.64
N LYS A 81 19.82 -9.36 41.08
CA LYS A 81 21.24 -9.34 41.50
C LYS A 81 21.51 -8.44 42.70
N GLU A 82 20.59 -7.52 43.01
CA GLU A 82 20.71 -6.55 44.10
C GLU A 82 20.00 -7.02 45.39
N ALA A 83 19.32 -8.18 45.36
CA ALA A 83 18.67 -8.85 46.48
C ALA A 83 19.48 -10.06 46.97
#